data_AF-A0A351MKL0-F1
#
_entry.id   AF-A0A351MKL0-F1
#
_cell.length_a   1.000
_cell.length_b   1.000
_cell.length_c   1.000
_cell.angle_alpha   90.00
_cell.angle_beta   90.00
_cell.angle_gamma   90.00
#
_symmetry.space_group_name_H-M   'P 1'
#
loop_
_entity.id
_entity.type
_entity.pdbx_description
1 polymer ?
#
loop_
_entity_poly.entity_id
_entity_poly.type
_entity_poly.pdbx_seq_one_letter_code
_entity_poly.pdbx_strand_id
1 'polypeptide(L)'
;MDSWSAAARSDRRLPRVGPLAAHGEASLEALAARDWAYFRGLLGGAHAWRWYAQLRHNAVYLDIETTGLAADHAVVTVVGCWDGRELRMFVRDDNLHQLWDYLAGFDLLVTFNGTTFDVPFLRATRPGLRLPPVHLDLRYALRALELRGGLKSIERQVGLAREDELQAVDGYLAVLLWHRHQAGDPRALPTLLRYCAEDVVGLQPLAELAYERHCALLPPLPIERLSIGERPETGLDWAPEIVEELLGYLTAY
;
A
#
# COMPACT_ATOMS: atom_id res chain seq x y z
N MET A 1 -6.57 24.52 26.55
CA MET A 1 -7.76 24.28 25.69
C MET A 1 -8.05 22.80 25.87
N ASP A 2 -8.89 22.48 26.85
CA ASP A 2 -8.68 21.22 27.61
C ASP A 2 -9.58 20.07 27.13
N SER A 3 -10.20 20.21 25.96
CA SER A 3 -10.89 19.11 25.29
C SER A 3 -11.02 19.35 23.78
N TRP A 4 -11.14 18.25 23.02
CA TRP A 4 -11.50 18.28 21.60
C TRP A 4 -12.84 19.00 21.36
N SER A 5 -13.78 18.89 22.31
CA SER A 5 -15.05 19.60 22.27
C SER A 5 -14.88 21.12 22.34
N ALA A 6 -13.91 21.62 23.11
CA ALA A 6 -13.57 23.03 23.17
C ALA A 6 -12.86 23.50 21.89
N ALA A 7 -11.99 22.66 21.32
CA ALA A 7 -11.33 22.95 20.05
C ALA A 7 -12.34 23.01 18.88
N ALA A 8 -13.25 22.03 18.80
CA ALA A 8 -14.30 21.93 17.79
C ALA A 8 -15.31 23.09 17.82
N ARG A 9 -15.35 23.86 18.91
CA ARG A 9 -16.16 25.08 19.07
C ARG A 9 -15.32 26.36 19.07
N SER A 10 -14.03 26.26 18.79
CA SER A 10 -13.12 27.42 18.81
C SER A 10 -13.12 28.16 17.48
N ASP A 11 -13.04 29.49 17.54
CA ASP A 11 -12.86 30.37 16.38
C ASP A 11 -11.44 30.30 15.78
N ARG A 12 -10.62 29.35 16.24
CA ARG A 12 -9.26 29.18 15.77
C ARG A 12 -9.27 28.85 14.29
N ARG A 13 -8.52 29.60 13.49
CA ARG A 13 -8.36 29.33 12.07
C ARG A 13 -7.09 28.53 11.81
N LEU A 14 -7.21 27.47 11.02
CA LEU A 14 -6.06 26.73 10.52
C LEU A 14 -5.73 27.16 9.09
N PRO A 15 -4.44 27.36 8.74
CA PRO A 15 -4.04 27.63 7.36
C PRO A 15 -4.58 26.55 6.41
N ARG A 16 -5.17 26.97 5.28
CA ARG A 16 -5.79 26.13 4.23
C ARG A 16 -7.06 25.35 4.60
N VAL A 17 -7.42 25.25 5.88
CA VAL A 17 -8.66 24.59 6.34
C VAL A 17 -9.75 25.61 6.66
N GLY A 18 -9.40 26.78 7.23
CA GLY A 18 -10.39 27.78 7.65
C GLY A 18 -10.74 27.65 9.14
N PRO A 19 -11.93 28.12 9.58
CA PRO A 19 -12.33 28.08 10.99
C PRO A 19 -12.50 26.65 11.48
N LEU A 20 -11.85 26.29 12.60
CA LEU A 20 -11.96 24.96 13.19
C LEU A 20 -13.40 24.62 13.55
N ALA A 21 -14.17 25.61 14.04
CA ALA A 21 -15.59 25.46 14.33
C ALA A 21 -16.45 25.05 13.13
N ALA A 22 -16.14 25.56 11.93
CA ALA A 22 -16.89 25.22 10.71
C ALA A 22 -16.69 23.76 10.27
N HIS A 23 -15.61 23.13 10.71
CA HIS A 23 -15.31 21.73 10.43
C HIS A 23 -15.48 20.83 11.65
N GLY A 24 -15.60 21.37 12.87
CA GLY A 24 -15.62 20.62 14.11
C GLY A 24 -16.83 19.71 14.22
N GLU A 25 -18.03 20.27 14.08
CA GLU A 25 -19.29 19.52 14.15
C GLU A 25 -19.42 18.53 12.98
N ALA A 26 -19.20 18.99 11.74
CA ALA A 26 -19.21 18.13 10.56
C ALA A 26 -18.18 16.98 10.63
N SER A 27 -17.00 17.21 11.23
CA SER A 27 -16.02 16.13 11.46
C SER A 27 -16.47 15.16 12.55
N LEU A 28 -17.15 15.62 13.60
CA LEU A 28 -17.70 14.73 14.63
C LEU A 28 -18.83 13.86 14.07
N GLU A 29 -19.73 14.44 13.26
CA GLU A 29 -20.79 13.72 12.57
C GLU A 29 -20.23 12.71 11.57
N ALA A 30 -19.30 13.14 10.71
CA ALA A 30 -18.64 12.26 9.74
C ALA A 30 -17.88 11.12 10.44
N LEU A 31 -17.19 11.39 11.56
CA LEU A 31 -16.51 10.37 12.33
C LEU A 31 -17.51 9.37 12.94
N ALA A 32 -18.59 9.85 13.53
CA ALA A 32 -19.65 9.00 14.10
C ALA A 32 -20.32 8.12 13.02
N ALA A 33 -20.53 8.67 11.82
CA ALA A 33 -21.07 7.95 10.67
C ALA A 33 -20.05 7.05 9.95
N ARG A 34 -18.77 7.08 10.35
CA ARG A 34 -17.64 6.47 9.61
C ARG A 34 -17.60 6.90 8.14
N ASP A 35 -17.98 8.14 7.86
CA ASP A 35 -17.87 8.74 6.54
C ASP A 35 -16.40 9.14 6.27
N TRP A 36 -15.60 8.15 5.92
CA TRP A 36 -14.19 8.36 5.60
C TRP A 36 -14.00 9.17 4.31
N ALA A 37 -15.01 9.23 3.44
CA ALA A 37 -14.94 10.02 2.22
C ALA A 37 -14.92 11.53 2.53
N TYR A 38 -15.64 11.98 3.57
CA TYR A 38 -15.54 13.35 4.11
C TYR A 38 -14.08 13.73 4.42
N PHE A 39 -13.33 12.80 5.01
CA PHE A 39 -11.96 13.05 5.46
C PHE A 39 -10.89 12.97 4.37
N ARG A 40 -11.19 12.31 3.24
CA ARG A 40 -10.25 12.16 2.11
C ARG A 40 -9.69 13.50 1.63
N GLY A 41 -10.52 14.55 1.61
CA GLY A 41 -10.11 15.90 1.19
C GLY A 41 -9.30 16.67 2.23
N LEU A 42 -9.29 16.22 3.49
CA LEU A 42 -8.69 16.94 4.62
C LEU A 42 -7.23 16.54 4.88
N LEU A 43 -6.87 15.28 4.64
CA LEU A 43 -5.52 14.75 4.86
C LEU A 43 -5.01 14.03 3.61
N GLY A 44 -4.34 14.78 2.73
CA GLY A 44 -3.73 14.26 1.50
C GLY A 44 -2.23 13.95 1.63
N GLY A 45 -1.74 13.08 0.74
CA GLY A 45 -0.32 12.82 0.53
C GLY A 45 0.43 12.40 1.80
N ALA A 46 1.47 13.15 2.16
CA ALA A 46 2.35 12.84 3.29
C ALA A 46 1.67 12.90 4.68
N HIS A 47 0.41 13.31 4.78
CA HIS A 47 -0.33 13.36 6.04
C HIS A 47 -1.30 12.20 6.27
N ALA A 48 -1.52 11.36 5.25
CA ALA A 48 -2.45 10.24 5.30
C ALA A 48 -2.11 9.20 6.38
N TRP A 49 -0.84 9.13 6.82
CA TRP A 49 -0.40 8.25 7.90
C TRP A 49 -1.19 8.44 9.20
N ARG A 50 -1.77 9.63 9.43
CA ARG A 50 -2.59 9.92 10.63
C ARG A 50 -3.81 9.02 10.75
N TRP A 51 -4.31 8.48 9.64
CA TRP A 51 -5.43 7.55 9.64
C TRP A 51 -5.05 6.13 10.05
N TYR A 52 -3.75 5.81 10.01
CA TYR A 52 -3.29 4.43 10.08
C TYR A 52 -3.74 3.73 11.36
N ALA A 53 -3.43 4.27 12.54
CA ALA A 53 -3.86 3.65 13.81
C ALA A 53 -5.38 3.45 13.87
N GLN A 54 -6.18 4.43 13.43
CA GLN A 54 -7.64 4.35 13.48
C GLN A 54 -8.24 3.29 12.54
N LEU A 55 -7.64 3.08 11.37
CA LEU A 55 -8.21 2.27 10.28
C LEU A 55 -7.47 0.96 9.99
N ARG A 56 -6.29 0.73 10.59
CA ARG A 56 -5.45 -0.46 10.33
C ARG A 56 -6.19 -1.80 10.50
N HIS A 57 -7.19 -1.85 11.38
CA HIS A 57 -7.98 -3.05 11.62
C HIS A 57 -8.95 -3.41 10.49
N ASN A 58 -9.20 -2.48 9.56
CA ASN A 58 -9.97 -2.69 8.34
C ASN A 58 -9.20 -2.10 7.12
N ALA A 59 -7.90 -2.43 7.05
CA ALA A 59 -7.02 -2.00 5.99
C ALA A 59 -6.69 -3.15 5.04
N VAL A 60 -6.41 -2.80 3.79
CA VAL A 60 -5.83 -3.70 2.79
C VAL A 60 -4.54 -3.10 2.26
N TYR A 61 -3.47 -3.88 2.35
CA TYR A 61 -2.18 -3.61 1.74
C TYR A 61 -2.20 -4.19 0.33
N LEU A 62 -1.77 -3.43 -0.66
CA LEU A 62 -1.90 -3.79 -2.06
C LEU A 62 -0.66 -3.38 -2.85
N ASP A 63 -0.28 -4.27 -3.77
CA ASP A 63 0.72 -4.05 -4.81
C ASP A 63 0.25 -4.76 -6.09
N ILE A 64 0.67 -4.25 -7.25
CA ILE A 64 0.33 -4.82 -8.55
C ILE A 64 1.56 -5.16 -9.37
N GLU A 65 1.44 -6.24 -10.13
CA GLU A 65 2.31 -6.55 -11.24
C GLU A 65 1.63 -6.19 -12.55
N THR A 66 2.42 -5.77 -13.53
CA THR A 66 1.91 -5.29 -14.82
C THR A 66 2.81 -5.79 -15.96
N THR A 67 2.32 -5.70 -17.20
CA THR A 67 3.14 -5.98 -18.39
C THR A 67 4.04 -4.80 -18.81
N GLY A 68 4.07 -3.70 -18.03
CA GLY A 68 4.79 -2.49 -18.39
C GLY A 68 4.35 -1.27 -17.56
N LEU A 69 5.01 -0.14 -17.73
CA LEU A 69 4.91 0.98 -16.78
C LEU A 69 3.76 1.97 -17.03
N ALA A 70 3.05 1.86 -18.14
CA ALA A 70 2.06 2.85 -18.57
C ALA A 70 0.66 2.22 -18.69
N ALA A 71 -0.30 2.74 -17.93
CA ALA A 71 -1.65 2.16 -17.80
C ALA A 71 -2.52 2.24 -19.07
N ASP A 72 -2.10 3.03 -20.07
CA ASP A 72 -2.71 3.14 -21.39
C ASP A 72 -2.23 2.07 -22.38
N HIS A 73 -1.09 1.42 -22.09
CA HIS A 73 -0.44 0.47 -22.99
C HIS A 73 -0.11 -0.88 -22.34
N ALA A 74 -0.19 -0.97 -21.01
CA ALA A 74 0.09 -2.17 -20.24
C ALA A 74 -1.14 -2.58 -19.41
N VAL A 75 -1.14 -3.85 -18.98
CA VAL A 75 -2.24 -4.44 -18.23
C VAL A 75 -1.76 -4.99 -16.89
N VAL A 76 -2.63 -4.96 -15.88
CA VAL A 76 -2.39 -5.56 -14.55
C VAL A 76 -2.37 -7.08 -14.66
N THR A 77 -1.30 -7.76 -14.30
CA THR A 77 -1.19 -9.23 -14.42
C THR A 77 -1.53 -9.94 -13.11
N VAL A 78 -1.00 -9.44 -12.00
CA VAL A 78 -1.22 -9.96 -10.66
C VAL A 78 -1.52 -8.79 -9.74
N VAL A 79 -2.40 -9.00 -8.76
CA VAL A 79 -2.60 -8.09 -7.63
C VAL A 79 -2.48 -8.91 -6.36
N GLY A 80 -1.53 -8.54 -5.50
CA GLY A 80 -1.43 -9.09 -4.16
C GLY A 80 -2.21 -8.22 -3.17
N CYS A 81 -2.85 -8.86 -2.20
CA CYS A 81 -3.56 -8.18 -1.13
C CYS A 81 -3.30 -8.86 0.22
N TRP A 82 -2.96 -8.07 1.22
CA TRP A 82 -2.86 -8.51 2.61
C TRP A 82 -3.83 -7.68 3.45
N ASP A 83 -4.67 -8.32 4.27
CA ASP A 83 -5.66 -7.63 5.11
C ASP A 83 -5.25 -7.55 6.60
N GLY A 84 -4.01 -7.95 6.91
CA GLY A 84 -3.52 -8.13 8.28
C GLY A 84 -3.75 -9.55 8.84
N ARG A 85 -4.39 -10.45 8.09
CA ARG A 85 -4.69 -11.83 8.50
C ARG A 85 -4.44 -12.85 7.40
N GLU A 86 -4.88 -12.55 6.18
CA GLU A 86 -4.85 -13.44 5.04
C GLU A 86 -4.23 -12.75 3.83
N LEU A 87 -3.32 -13.48 3.16
CA LEU A 87 -2.76 -13.10 1.89
C LEU A 87 -3.65 -13.64 0.78
N ARG A 88 -4.09 -12.76 -0.13
CA ARG A 88 -4.91 -13.11 -1.28
C ARG A 88 -4.23 -12.63 -2.55
N MET A 89 -4.15 -13.52 -3.53
CA MET A 89 -3.57 -13.25 -4.84
C MET A 89 -4.65 -13.27 -5.91
N PHE A 90 -4.67 -12.24 -6.75
CA PHE A 90 -5.61 -12.08 -7.84
C PHE A 90 -4.86 -12.04 -9.17
N VAL A 91 -5.11 -13.02 -10.03
CA VAL A 91 -4.41 -13.22 -11.30
C VAL A 91 -5.33 -12.88 -12.47
N ARG A 92 -4.79 -12.15 -13.44
CA ARG A 92 -5.47 -11.82 -14.69
C ARG A 92 -5.96 -13.09 -15.38
N ASP A 93 -7.16 -13.01 -15.95
CA ASP A 93 -7.85 -14.08 -16.68
C ASP A 93 -8.21 -15.33 -15.86
N ASP A 94 -7.96 -15.31 -14.54
CA ASP A 94 -8.40 -16.31 -13.58
C ASP A 94 -9.42 -15.69 -12.60
N ASN A 95 -8.94 -15.04 -11.54
CA ASN A 95 -9.77 -14.55 -10.44
C ASN A 95 -9.69 -13.02 -10.23
N LEU A 96 -8.99 -12.25 -11.08
CA LEU A 96 -8.86 -10.79 -10.92
C LEU A 96 -10.20 -10.04 -10.83
N HIS A 97 -11.25 -10.57 -11.45
CA HIS A 97 -12.58 -9.98 -11.37
C HIS A 97 -13.18 -9.97 -9.96
N GLN A 98 -12.69 -10.81 -9.05
CA GLN A 98 -13.14 -10.90 -7.65
C GLN A 98 -12.53 -9.79 -6.78
N LEU A 99 -11.45 -9.15 -7.24
CA LEU A 99 -10.77 -8.07 -6.51
C LEU A 99 -11.70 -6.89 -6.21
N TRP A 100 -12.66 -6.60 -7.09
CA TRP A 100 -13.48 -5.39 -6.99
C TRP A 100 -14.40 -5.42 -5.76
N ASP A 101 -15.06 -6.56 -5.54
CA ASP A 101 -15.93 -6.76 -4.40
C ASP A 101 -15.10 -6.91 -3.12
N TYR A 102 -13.94 -7.53 -3.22
CA TYR A 102 -12.99 -7.65 -2.11
C TYR A 102 -12.53 -6.27 -1.59
N LEU A 103 -12.09 -5.38 -2.47
CA LEU A 103 -11.62 -4.04 -2.09
C LEU A 103 -12.73 -3.15 -1.52
N ALA A 104 -13.99 -3.40 -1.85
CA ALA A 104 -15.11 -2.60 -1.36
C ALA A 104 -15.38 -2.78 0.15
N GLY A 105 -14.83 -3.82 0.78
CA GLY A 105 -14.98 -4.11 2.21
C GLY A 105 -14.07 -3.30 3.14
N PHE A 106 -13.04 -2.65 2.60
CA PHE A 106 -12.00 -2.00 3.41
C PHE A 106 -12.18 -0.49 3.53
N ASP A 107 -11.74 0.07 4.66
CA ASP A 107 -11.77 1.51 4.93
C ASP A 107 -10.46 2.21 4.50
N LEU A 108 -9.35 1.47 4.53
CA LEU A 108 -8.01 1.97 4.23
C LEU A 108 -7.30 1.11 3.18
N LEU A 109 -6.88 1.75 2.09
CA LEU A 109 -5.93 1.20 1.13
C LEU A 109 -4.52 1.64 1.53
N VAL A 110 -3.58 0.70 1.63
CA VAL A 110 -2.16 0.98 1.86
C VAL A 110 -1.36 0.46 0.67
N THR A 111 -0.53 1.31 0.07
CA THR A 111 0.31 0.95 -1.10
C THR A 111 1.68 1.58 -0.96
N PHE A 112 2.65 1.12 -1.74
CA PHE A 112 3.87 1.90 -2.02
C PHE A 112 3.83 2.45 -3.43
N ASN A 113 3.82 3.77 -3.60
CA ASN A 113 3.75 4.46 -4.91
C ASN A 113 2.41 4.29 -5.67
N GLY A 114 1.38 3.75 -5.02
CA GLY A 114 0.09 3.47 -5.67
C GLY A 114 -0.73 4.66 -6.08
N THR A 115 -0.45 5.87 -5.58
CA THR A 115 -1.13 7.08 -6.06
C THR A 115 -0.85 7.32 -7.53
N THR A 116 0.38 7.04 -7.96
CA THR A 116 0.84 7.32 -9.33
C THR A 116 0.94 6.08 -10.21
N PHE A 117 0.78 4.88 -9.63
CA PHE A 117 0.96 3.61 -10.34
C PHE A 117 -0.25 2.69 -10.15
N ASP A 118 -0.37 2.02 -9.00
CA ASP A 118 -1.39 1.00 -8.73
C ASP A 118 -2.82 1.49 -8.99
N VAL A 119 -3.20 2.62 -8.39
CA VAL A 119 -4.57 3.15 -8.47
C VAL A 119 -4.96 3.53 -9.92
N PRO A 120 -4.13 4.25 -10.69
CA PRO A 120 -4.36 4.45 -12.12
C PRO A 120 -4.56 3.15 -12.90
N PHE A 121 -3.70 2.14 -12.72
CA PHE A 121 -3.80 0.85 -13.40
C PHE A 121 -5.08 0.09 -13.07
N LEU A 122 -5.46 0.05 -11.79
CA LEU A 122 -6.70 -0.59 -11.33
C LEU A 122 -7.93 0.10 -11.90
N ARG A 123 -7.94 1.44 -11.95
CA ARG A 123 -9.04 2.22 -12.55
C ARG A 123 -9.14 2.07 -14.06
N ALA A 124 -8.01 1.98 -14.75
CA ALA A 124 -7.97 1.70 -16.18
C ALA A 124 -8.51 0.29 -16.48
N THR A 125 -8.15 -0.69 -15.63
CA THR A 125 -8.63 -2.07 -15.74
C THR A 125 -10.14 -2.17 -15.46
N ARG A 126 -10.65 -1.45 -14.46
CA ARG A 126 -12.07 -1.44 -14.10
C ARG A 126 -12.57 0.01 -13.91
N PRO A 127 -13.14 0.63 -14.97
CA PRO A 127 -13.81 1.92 -14.84
C PRO A 127 -14.92 1.86 -13.80
N GLY A 128 -14.95 2.85 -12.90
CA GLY A 128 -15.90 2.91 -11.80
C GLY A 128 -15.54 2.04 -10.58
N LEU A 129 -14.33 1.47 -10.52
CA LEU A 129 -13.85 0.72 -9.36
C LEU A 129 -13.98 1.54 -8.08
N ARG A 130 -14.68 0.97 -7.10
CA ARG A 130 -14.76 1.50 -5.74
C ARG A 130 -13.54 1.01 -4.94
N LEU A 131 -12.58 1.91 -4.77
CA LEU A 131 -11.45 1.70 -3.85
C LEU A 131 -11.83 2.11 -2.41
N PRO A 132 -11.08 1.62 -1.41
CA PRO A 132 -11.22 2.10 -0.03
C PRO A 132 -11.23 3.64 0.05
N PRO A 133 -12.07 4.22 0.92
CA PRO A 133 -12.26 5.66 0.99
C PRO A 133 -10.98 6.39 1.41
N VAL A 134 -10.13 5.80 2.25
CA VAL A 134 -8.84 6.37 2.63
C VAL A 134 -7.71 5.66 1.91
N HIS A 135 -6.71 6.41 1.48
CA HIS A 135 -5.51 5.86 0.85
C HIS A 135 -4.25 6.39 1.53
N LEU A 136 -3.47 5.49 2.09
CA LEU A 136 -2.12 5.73 2.61
C LEU A 136 -1.10 5.23 1.59
N ASP A 137 -0.52 6.15 0.84
CA ASP A 137 0.63 5.85 0.00
C ASP A 137 1.93 6.09 0.77
N LEU A 138 2.61 4.98 1.10
CA LEU A 138 3.80 4.96 1.91
C LEU A 138 4.97 5.71 1.26
N ARG A 139 5.01 5.85 -0.07
CA ARG A 139 6.05 6.64 -0.75
C ARG A 139 6.10 8.06 -0.21
N TYR A 140 4.95 8.70 0.00
CA TYR A 140 4.90 10.07 0.50
C TYR A 140 5.11 10.17 2.01
N ALA A 141 4.53 9.22 2.77
CA ALA A 141 4.69 9.19 4.22
C ALA A 141 6.17 8.96 4.60
N LEU A 142 6.85 8.01 3.96
CA LEU A 142 8.26 7.70 4.20
C LEU A 142 9.19 8.79 3.67
N ARG A 143 8.89 9.40 2.51
CA ARG A 143 9.67 10.53 1.99
C ARG A 143 9.68 11.73 2.93
N ALA A 144 8.58 11.97 3.66
CA ALA A 144 8.52 13.03 4.67
C ALA A 144 9.39 12.74 5.91
N LEU A 145 9.82 11.49 6.09
CA LEU A 145 10.79 11.04 7.09
C LEU A 145 12.21 10.89 6.49
N GLU A 146 12.44 11.49 5.32
CA GLU A 146 13.71 11.45 4.58
C GLU A 146 14.14 10.05 4.09
N LEU A 147 13.26 9.04 4.19
CA LEU A 147 13.46 7.73 3.59
C LEU A 147 13.12 7.78 2.10
N ARG A 148 14.13 7.55 1.25
CA ARG A 148 14.02 7.70 -0.21
C ARG A 148 14.52 6.46 -0.94
N GLY A 149 13.98 6.24 -2.14
CA GLY A 149 14.30 5.09 -2.99
C GLY A 149 13.05 4.29 -3.35
N GLY A 150 13.23 3.15 -4.00
CA GLY A 150 12.18 2.14 -4.17
C GLY A 150 11.92 1.38 -2.87
N LEU A 151 10.83 0.59 -2.84
CA LEU A 151 10.38 -0.17 -1.67
C LEU A 151 11.51 -0.97 -1.03
N LYS A 152 12.15 -1.86 -1.81
CA LYS A 152 13.30 -2.67 -1.40
C LYS A 152 14.48 -1.88 -0.82
N SER A 153 14.73 -0.69 -1.35
CA SER A 153 15.81 0.17 -0.83
C SER A 153 15.45 0.70 0.56
N ILE A 154 14.19 1.10 0.75
CA ILE A 154 13.72 1.61 2.03
C ILE A 154 13.66 0.49 3.07
N GLU A 155 13.16 -0.70 2.71
CA GLU A 155 13.17 -1.87 3.59
C GLU A 155 14.57 -2.15 4.16
N ARG A 156 15.61 -2.13 3.31
CA ARG A 156 17.00 -2.28 3.75
C ARG A 156 17.47 -1.15 4.68
N GLN A 157 17.13 0.11 4.36
CA GLN A 157 17.50 1.26 5.20
C GLN A 157 16.93 1.17 6.62
N VAL A 158 15.82 0.46 6.81
CA VAL A 158 15.12 0.38 8.09
C VAL A 158 15.20 -1.00 8.74
N GLY A 159 15.99 -1.92 8.18
CA GLY A 159 16.19 -3.26 8.74
C GLY A 159 14.98 -4.20 8.59
N LEU A 160 14.14 -3.99 7.59
CA LEU A 160 12.94 -4.80 7.29
C LEU A 160 13.08 -5.58 5.97
N ALA A 161 14.30 -5.74 5.47
CA ALA A 161 14.54 -6.47 4.22
C ALA A 161 14.21 -7.96 4.38
N ARG A 162 13.59 -8.54 3.35
CA ARG A 162 13.48 -10.00 3.16
C ARG A 162 14.86 -10.64 3.02
N GLU A 163 15.05 -11.89 3.43
CA GLU A 163 16.38 -12.54 3.46
C GLU A 163 16.73 -13.37 2.21
N ASP A 164 15.80 -13.52 1.26
CA ASP A 164 15.90 -14.49 0.16
C ASP A 164 16.41 -13.95 -1.18
N GLU A 165 16.76 -14.87 -2.09
CA GLU A 165 17.25 -14.62 -3.45
C GLU A 165 16.24 -13.86 -4.33
N LEU A 166 14.95 -13.84 -3.96
CA LEU A 166 13.92 -13.00 -4.57
C LEU A 166 14.21 -11.48 -4.46
N GLN A 167 15.19 -11.09 -3.64
CA GLN A 167 15.73 -9.73 -3.67
C GLN A 167 16.19 -9.28 -5.06
N ALA A 168 16.67 -10.20 -5.91
CA ALA A 168 17.17 -9.87 -7.25
C ALA A 168 16.06 -9.63 -8.28
N VAL A 169 14.84 -10.08 -8.03
CA VAL A 169 13.68 -9.87 -8.92
C VAL A 169 13.26 -8.41 -8.90
N ASP A 170 13.27 -7.70 -10.02
CA ASP A 170 12.71 -6.34 -10.09
C ASP A 170 11.43 -6.30 -10.93
N GLY A 171 10.85 -5.12 -11.09
CA GLY A 171 9.63 -4.96 -11.90
C GLY A 171 9.81 -5.38 -13.36
N TYR A 172 11.04 -5.38 -13.89
CA TYR A 172 11.30 -5.89 -15.23
C TYR A 172 11.32 -7.41 -15.24
N LEU A 173 11.94 -8.05 -14.24
CA LEU A 173 11.90 -9.50 -14.09
C LEU A 173 10.46 -10.02 -13.89
N ALA A 174 9.60 -9.27 -13.19
CA ALA A 174 8.18 -9.59 -13.05
C ALA A 174 7.46 -9.66 -14.40
N VAL A 175 7.76 -8.75 -15.33
CA VAL A 175 7.25 -8.79 -16.72
C VAL A 175 7.73 -10.05 -17.44
N LEU A 176 9.02 -10.42 -17.28
CA LEU A 176 9.57 -11.63 -17.89
C LEU A 176 8.93 -12.90 -17.33
N LEU A 177 8.71 -12.97 -16.01
CA LEU A 177 8.00 -14.07 -15.36
C LEU A 177 6.58 -14.21 -15.91
N TRP A 178 5.86 -13.10 -16.09
CA TRP A 178 4.54 -13.14 -16.73
C TRP A 178 4.60 -13.72 -18.15
N HIS A 179 5.57 -13.30 -18.97
CA HIS A 179 5.73 -13.87 -20.31
C HIS A 179 6.07 -15.36 -20.31
N ARG A 180 6.92 -15.82 -19.37
CA ARG A 180 7.22 -17.25 -19.20
C ARG A 180 5.99 -18.05 -18.77
N HIS A 181 5.17 -17.47 -17.89
CA HIS A 181 3.88 -18.07 -17.53
C HIS A 181 2.96 -18.20 -18.74
N GLN A 182 2.84 -17.15 -19.57
CA GLN A 182 2.05 -17.20 -20.80
C GLN A 182 2.59 -18.22 -21.82
N ALA A 183 3.90 -18.47 -21.82
CA ALA A 183 4.54 -19.51 -22.63
C ALA A 183 4.37 -20.94 -22.06
N GLY A 184 3.72 -21.08 -20.89
CA GLY A 184 3.43 -22.36 -20.26
C GLY A 184 4.51 -22.88 -19.30
N ASP A 185 5.47 -22.05 -18.87
CA ASP A 185 6.43 -22.44 -17.84
C ASP A 185 5.73 -22.50 -16.47
N PRO A 186 5.58 -23.70 -15.86
CA PRO A 186 4.83 -23.86 -14.61
C PRO A 186 5.52 -23.20 -13.40
N ARG A 187 6.81 -22.86 -13.52
CA ARG A 187 7.59 -22.23 -12.44
C ARG A 187 7.32 -20.73 -12.32
N ALA A 188 6.89 -20.10 -13.40
CA ALA A 188 6.91 -18.65 -13.52
C ALA A 188 5.83 -17.95 -12.70
N LEU A 189 4.58 -18.45 -12.75
CA LEU A 189 3.49 -17.84 -11.98
C LEU A 189 3.70 -17.98 -10.46
N PRO A 190 4.05 -19.15 -9.90
CA PRO A 190 4.39 -19.26 -8.48
C PRO A 190 5.46 -18.26 -8.03
N THR A 191 6.54 -18.12 -8.80
CA THR A 191 7.59 -17.14 -8.50
C THR A 191 7.09 -15.69 -8.59
N LEU A 192 6.26 -15.34 -9.58
CA LEU A 192 5.66 -14.01 -9.67
C LEU A 192 4.71 -13.72 -8.49
N LEU A 193 3.90 -14.70 -8.09
CA LEU A 193 3.01 -14.59 -6.94
C LEU A 193 3.80 -14.40 -5.65
N ARG A 194 4.88 -15.18 -5.45
CA ARG A 194 5.77 -15.05 -4.30
C ARG A 194 6.40 -13.66 -4.22
N TYR A 195 6.87 -13.14 -5.36
CA TYR A 195 7.45 -11.81 -5.45
C TYR A 195 6.47 -10.71 -5.05
N CYS A 196 5.27 -10.69 -5.66
CA CYS A 196 4.24 -9.70 -5.36
C CYS A 196 3.76 -9.83 -3.91
N ALA A 197 3.58 -11.06 -3.42
CA ALA A 197 3.19 -11.32 -2.04
C ALA A 197 4.20 -10.76 -1.03
N GLU A 198 5.50 -10.91 -1.30
CA GLU A 198 6.55 -10.32 -0.47
C GLU A 198 6.46 -8.80 -0.40
N ASP A 199 6.26 -8.12 -1.54
CA ASP A 199 6.13 -6.66 -1.54
C ASP A 199 4.90 -6.21 -0.75
N VAL A 200 3.79 -6.94 -0.85
CA VAL A 200 2.53 -6.64 -0.13
C VAL A 200 2.65 -6.83 1.38
N VAL A 201 3.14 -7.98 1.86
CA VAL A 201 3.22 -8.23 3.32
C VAL A 201 4.21 -7.30 4.00
N GLY A 202 5.24 -6.84 3.28
CA GLY A 202 6.21 -5.87 3.76
C GLY A 202 5.61 -4.47 4.01
N LEU A 203 4.48 -4.14 3.39
CA LEU A 203 3.85 -2.83 3.56
C LEU A 203 3.30 -2.61 4.97
N GLN A 204 2.87 -3.66 5.68
CA GLN A 204 2.35 -3.53 7.05
C GLN A 204 3.40 -3.00 8.03
N PRO A 205 4.53 -3.68 8.26
CA PRO A 205 5.54 -3.18 9.19
C PRO A 205 6.12 -1.83 8.75
N LEU A 206 6.16 -1.54 7.45
CA LEU A 206 6.53 -0.20 6.96
C LEU A 206 5.50 0.88 7.30
N ALA A 207 4.20 0.57 7.25
CA ALA A 207 3.14 1.49 7.65
C ALA A 207 3.17 1.78 9.15
N GLU A 208 3.38 0.75 9.97
CA GLU A 208 3.58 0.86 11.43
C GLU A 208 4.81 1.72 11.74
N LEU A 209 5.94 1.46 11.09
CA LEU A 209 7.15 2.26 11.21
C LEU A 209 6.92 3.72 10.82
N ALA A 210 6.26 3.97 9.69
CA ALA A 210 5.97 5.32 9.21
C ALA A 210 5.10 6.07 10.23
N TYR A 211 4.04 5.43 10.72
CA TYR A 211 3.18 5.99 11.76
C TYR A 211 3.98 6.34 13.01
N GLU A 212 4.75 5.40 13.55
CA GLU A 212 5.49 5.60 14.80
C GLU A 212 6.54 6.71 14.72
N ARG A 213 7.29 6.76 13.62
CA ARG A 213 8.30 7.80 13.40
C ARG A 213 7.65 9.18 13.26
N HIS A 214 6.53 9.27 12.54
CA HIS A 214 5.79 10.53 12.44
C HIS A 214 5.20 10.97 13.79
N CYS A 215 4.63 10.05 14.56
CA CYS A 215 4.13 10.33 15.90
C CYS A 215 5.24 10.81 16.85
N ALA A 216 6.48 10.30 16.70
CA ALA A 216 7.63 10.73 17.51
C ALA A 216 8.08 12.18 17.21
N LEU A 217 7.72 12.73 16.05
CA LEU A 217 8.00 14.13 15.69
C LEU A 217 6.93 15.11 16.21
N LEU A 218 5.82 14.60 16.74
CA LEU A 218 4.75 15.42 17.30
C LEU A 218 5.04 15.78 18.77
N PRO A 219 4.50 16.91 19.27
CA PRO A 219 4.46 17.14 20.71
C PRO A 219 3.76 15.99 21.43
N PRO A 220 3.95 15.82 22.76
CA PRO A 220 3.23 14.81 23.53
C PRO A 220 1.72 14.97 23.37
N LEU A 221 1.11 14.04 22.64
CA LEU A 221 -0.32 13.97 22.39
C LEU A 221 -0.84 12.62 22.88
N PRO A 222 -2.10 12.55 23.36
CA PRO A 222 -2.73 11.29 23.75
C PRO A 222 -3.14 10.50 22.50
N ILE A 223 -2.16 10.02 21.75
CA ILE A 223 -2.33 9.22 20.54
C ILE A 223 -1.88 7.79 20.79
N GLU A 224 -2.54 6.83 20.15
CA GLU A 224 -2.11 5.44 20.17
C GLU A 224 -0.69 5.33 19.61
N ARG A 225 0.18 4.58 20.31
CA ARG A 225 1.49 4.16 19.82
C ARG A 225 1.42 2.69 19.43
N LEU A 226 2.05 2.35 18.33
CA LEU A 226 2.10 1.00 17.77
C LEU A 226 3.49 0.40 17.98
N SER A 227 3.54 -0.91 18.20
CA SER A 227 4.77 -1.67 17.96
C SER A 227 4.88 -1.96 16.47
N ILE A 228 6.10 -1.98 15.95
CA ILE A 228 6.37 -2.46 14.60
C ILE A 228 6.36 -3.98 14.66
N GLY A 229 5.45 -4.61 13.93
CA GLY A 229 5.33 -6.04 13.80
C GLY A 229 6.43 -6.64 12.93
N GLU A 230 6.52 -7.97 12.96
CA GLU A 230 7.37 -8.73 12.06
C GLU A 230 6.72 -8.82 10.68
N ARG A 231 7.55 -9.09 9.66
CA ARG A 231 7.07 -9.38 8.31
C ARG A 231 6.31 -10.72 8.34
N PRO A 232 5.04 -10.77 7.90
CA PRO A 232 4.32 -12.03 7.81
C PRO A 232 4.99 -13.01 6.85
N GLU A 233 5.01 -14.29 7.23
CA GLU A 233 5.37 -15.35 6.30
C GLU A 233 4.29 -15.51 5.24
N THR A 234 4.69 -15.34 4.00
CA THR A 234 3.94 -15.66 2.80
C THR A 234 4.10 -17.16 2.57
N GLY A 235 3.21 -18.06 2.96
CA GLY A 235 3.42 -19.51 2.76
C GLY A 235 3.46 -20.01 1.31
N LEU A 236 3.96 -19.22 0.36
CA LEU A 236 4.02 -19.50 -1.07
C LEU A 236 5.38 -20.11 -1.47
N ASP A 237 5.33 -21.08 -2.36
CA ASP A 237 6.51 -21.65 -3.01
C ASP A 237 6.95 -20.78 -4.19
N TRP A 238 8.22 -20.93 -4.57
CA TRP A 238 8.79 -20.33 -5.78
C TRP A 238 9.95 -21.17 -6.30
N ALA A 239 10.37 -20.91 -7.53
CA ALA A 239 11.46 -21.62 -8.18
C ALA A 239 12.69 -20.69 -8.32
N PRO A 240 13.79 -20.93 -7.58
CA PRO A 240 15.05 -20.19 -7.75
C PRO A 240 15.62 -20.28 -9.15
N GLU A 241 15.49 -21.43 -9.80
CA GLU A 241 16.16 -21.74 -11.06
C GLU A 241 15.65 -20.83 -12.20
N ILE A 242 14.37 -20.45 -12.21
CA ILE A 242 13.85 -19.53 -13.23
C ILE A 242 14.36 -18.10 -13.01
N VAL A 243 14.62 -17.70 -11.76
CA VAL A 243 15.20 -16.38 -11.47
C VAL A 243 16.65 -16.33 -11.94
N GLU A 244 17.44 -17.36 -11.61
CA GLU A 244 18.82 -17.49 -12.08
C GLU A 244 18.91 -17.50 -13.61
N GLU A 245 18.03 -18.25 -14.27
CA GLU A 245 17.96 -18.35 -15.74
C GLU A 245 17.71 -16.98 -16.36
N LEU A 246 16.69 -16.25 -15.86
CA LEU A 246 16.33 -14.94 -16.38
C LEU A 246 17.41 -13.88 -16.10
N LEU A 247 18.06 -13.91 -14.93
CA LEU A 247 19.18 -13.01 -14.61
C LEU A 247 20.43 -13.34 -15.46
N GLY A 248 20.69 -14.62 -15.72
CA GLY A 248 21.75 -15.07 -16.62
C GLY A 248 21.61 -14.50 -18.02
N TYR A 249 20.38 -14.45 -18.56
CA TYR A 249 20.13 -13.82 -19.86
C TYR A 249 20.40 -12.31 -19.88
N LEU A 250 20.20 -11.62 -18.77
CA LEU A 250 20.40 -10.16 -18.68
C LEU A 250 21.87 -9.76 -18.52
N THR A 251 22.72 -10.70 -18.07
CA THR A 251 24.16 -10.47 -17.88
C THR A 251 25.00 -10.95 -19.07
N ALA A 252 24.41 -11.73 -19.98
CA ALA A 252 25.07 -12.24 -21.18
C ALA A 252 25.10 -11.23 -22.35
N TYR A 253 24.52 -10.04 -22.18
CA TYR A 253 24.48 -8.93 -23.15
C TYR A 253 24.95 -7.63 -22.50
#